data_AF-A0A2G4G4V8-F1
#
_entry.id   AF-A0A2G4G4V8-F1
#
_cell.length_a   1.000
_cell.length_b   1.000
_cell.length_c   1.000
_cell.angle_alpha   90.00
_cell.angle_beta   90.00
_cell.angle_gamma   90.00
#
_symmetry.space_group_name_H-M   'P 1'
#
loop_
_entity.id
_entity.type
_entity.pdbx_description
1 polymer ?
#
loop_
_entity_poly.entity_id
_entity_poly.type
_entity_poly.pdbx_seq_one_letter_code
_entity_poly.pdbx_strand_id
1 'polypeptide(L)'
;MPGISYVHTRRRSQDDVSRASELFSTKEDHGQDIVFRTVENVRAGYYFYIKLDVDPPRDGRLVLEIVRTEESAPERYDFSLKLLPKFPFGELVVGLTGKDAGLGRWTPIAWRLSVLDGQGKVLASEHSFLWGTRIDLETK
;
A
#
# COMPACT_ATOMS: atom_id res chain seq x y z
N MET A 1 6.71 17.87 6.48
CA MET A 1 7.12 16.75 5.62
C MET A 1 5.91 15.86 5.39
N PRO A 2 5.75 15.21 4.22
CA PRO A 2 4.85 14.08 4.06
C PRO A 2 4.93 13.15 5.25
N GLY A 3 3.80 12.96 5.94
CA GLY A 3 3.69 12.06 7.08
C GLY A 3 2.83 10.88 6.66
N ILE A 4 3.29 9.67 6.96
CA ILE A 4 2.43 8.51 7.02
C ILE A 4 1.94 8.44 8.46
N SER A 5 0.62 8.56 8.65
CA SER A 5 -0.02 8.53 9.97
C SER A 5 0.02 7.12 10.55
N TYR A 6 -0.42 6.16 9.73
CA TYR A 6 -0.42 4.75 10.05
C TYR A 6 -0.45 3.91 8.79
N VAL A 7 -0.04 2.66 8.95
CA VAL A 7 -0.25 1.58 7.99
C VAL A 7 -0.91 0.43 8.71
N HIS A 8 -2.09 0.02 8.23
CA HIS A 8 -2.79 -1.17 8.72
C HIS A 8 -2.81 -2.24 7.63
N THR A 9 -2.38 -3.46 7.96
CA THR A 9 -2.32 -4.56 7.00
C THR A 9 -3.45 -5.55 7.23
N ARG A 10 -4.14 -5.98 6.16
CA ARG A 10 -5.21 -6.98 6.26
C ARG A 10 -5.27 -7.86 5.03
N ARG A 11 -5.49 -9.16 5.24
CA ARG A 11 -5.85 -10.07 4.15
C ARG A 11 -7.34 -10.00 3.87
N ARG A 12 -7.71 -9.97 2.59
CA ARG A 12 -9.10 -9.95 2.11
C ARG A 12 -9.36 -11.14 1.21
N SER A 13 -10.39 -11.92 1.54
CA SER A 13 -10.98 -12.90 0.61
C SER A 13 -11.85 -12.20 -0.44
N GLN A 14 -12.33 -12.95 -1.44
CA GLN A 14 -13.30 -12.41 -2.40
C GLN A 14 -14.61 -11.96 -1.73
N ASP A 15 -15.02 -12.61 -0.64
CA ASP A 15 -16.25 -12.25 0.07
C ASP A 15 -16.05 -11.01 0.95
N ASP A 16 -14.82 -10.79 1.48
CA ASP A 16 -14.49 -9.65 2.34
C ASP A 16 -14.41 -8.29 1.62
N VAL A 17 -14.32 -8.30 0.29
CA VAL A 17 -14.18 -7.08 -0.53
C VAL A 17 -15.51 -6.52 -1.03
N SER A 18 -16.61 -7.26 -0.88
CA SER A 18 -17.94 -6.83 -1.25
C SER A 18 -18.49 -5.87 -0.18
N ARG A 19 -18.53 -4.56 -0.46
CA ARG A 19 -19.23 -3.62 0.44
C ARG A 19 -20.75 -3.78 0.27
N ALA A 20 -21.51 -3.53 1.35
CA ALA A 20 -22.97 -3.60 1.32
C ALA A 20 -23.60 -2.64 0.28
N SER A 21 -22.92 -1.54 -0.08
CA SER A 21 -23.36 -0.63 -1.16
C SER A 21 -23.28 -1.24 -2.56
N GLU A 22 -22.43 -2.24 -2.78
CA GLU A 22 -22.31 -2.96 -4.06
C GLU A 22 -23.46 -3.96 -4.30
N LEU A 23 -24.21 -4.32 -3.25
CA LEU A 23 -25.45 -5.09 -3.42
C LEU A 23 -26.54 -4.28 -4.15
N PHE A 24 -26.40 -2.95 -4.18
CA PHE A 24 -27.35 -2.03 -4.78
C PHE A 24 -26.76 -1.23 -5.96
N SER A 25 -25.49 -1.49 -6.33
CA SER A 25 -24.77 -0.78 -7.39
C SER A 25 -23.93 -1.75 -8.22
N THR A 26 -23.99 -1.63 -9.56
CA THR A 26 -23.17 -2.45 -10.48
C THR A 26 -21.70 -2.00 -10.56
N LYS A 27 -21.30 -0.99 -9.78
CA LYS A 27 -19.96 -0.40 -9.75
C LYS A 27 -19.37 -0.49 -8.35
N GLU A 28 -18.11 -0.94 -8.28
CA GLU A 28 -17.33 -0.99 -7.05
C GLU A 28 -17.24 0.41 -6.41
N ASP A 29 -17.58 0.49 -5.12
CA ASP A 29 -17.64 1.74 -4.38
C ASP A 29 -16.49 1.84 -3.38
N HIS A 30 -15.49 2.65 -3.73
CA HIS A 30 -14.33 2.91 -2.88
C HIS A 30 -14.55 4.06 -1.89
N GLY A 31 -15.69 4.75 -1.93
CA GLY A 31 -15.92 5.94 -1.12
C GLY A 31 -14.86 7.01 -1.40
N GLN A 32 -14.12 7.42 -0.37
CA GLN A 32 -13.00 8.37 -0.49
C GLN A 32 -11.62 7.68 -0.57
N ASP A 33 -11.57 6.36 -0.48
CA ASP A 33 -10.33 5.59 -0.54
C ASP A 33 -9.85 5.47 -1.99
N ILE A 34 -8.54 5.35 -2.16
CA ILE A 34 -7.91 5.20 -3.46
C ILE A 34 -7.24 3.84 -3.49
N VAL A 35 -7.72 2.97 -4.37
CA VAL A 35 -7.29 1.57 -4.39
C VAL A 35 -6.30 1.35 -5.53
N PHE A 36 -5.13 0.83 -5.19
CA PHE A 36 -4.16 0.27 -6.12
C PHE A 36 -4.11 -1.25 -5.97
N ARG A 37 -4.12 -1.98 -7.08
CA ARG A 37 -3.97 -3.45 -7.08
C ARG A 37 -2.87 -3.83 -8.05
N THR A 38 -2.01 -4.77 -7.67
CA THR A 38 -0.97 -5.29 -8.58
C THR A 38 -1.57 -6.05 -9.75
N VAL A 39 -2.73 -6.69 -9.55
CA VAL A 39 -3.58 -7.23 -10.60
C VAL A 39 -4.94 -6.53 -10.52
N GLU A 40 -5.17 -5.58 -11.43
CA GLU A 40 -6.27 -4.59 -11.38
C GLU A 40 -7.67 -5.20 -11.15
N ASN A 41 -7.99 -6.30 -11.85
CA ASN A 41 -9.32 -6.94 -11.79
C ASN A 41 -9.43 -8.07 -10.76
N VAL A 42 -8.41 -8.29 -9.94
CA VAL A 42 -8.44 -9.32 -8.90
C VAL A 42 -8.50 -8.65 -7.54
N ARG A 43 -9.57 -8.90 -6.80
CA ARG A 43 -9.80 -8.26 -5.49
C ARG A 43 -9.25 -9.05 -4.31
N ALA A 44 -9.18 -10.37 -4.37
CA ALA A 44 -8.62 -11.17 -3.29
C ALA A 44 -7.11 -10.93 -3.16
N GLY A 45 -6.63 -10.68 -1.94
CA GLY A 45 -5.24 -10.29 -1.75
C GLY A 45 -4.85 -9.90 -0.34
N TYR A 46 -3.59 -9.47 -0.21
CA TYR A 46 -3.03 -8.89 1.00
C TYR A 46 -2.93 -7.38 0.83
N TYR A 47 -3.59 -6.62 1.71
CA TYR A 47 -3.79 -5.19 1.56
C TYR A 47 -3.07 -4.40 2.64
N PHE A 48 -2.56 -3.24 2.24
CA PHE A 48 -2.00 -2.18 3.07
C PHE A 48 -2.94 -0.98 2.98
N TYR A 49 -3.48 -0.56 4.12
CA TYR A 49 -4.32 0.62 4.27
C TYR A 49 -3.46 1.72 4.88
N ILE A 50 -3.23 2.78 4.12
CA ILE A 50 -2.28 3.84 4.45
C ILE A 50 -3.03 5.16 4.60
N LYS A 51 -2.89 5.77 5.77
CA LYS A 51 -3.35 7.15 5.98
C LYS A 51 -2.18 8.11 5.90
N LEU A 52 -2.32 9.13 5.06
CA LEU A 52 -1.36 10.23 4.97
C LEU A 52 -1.84 11.40 5.84
N ASP A 53 -0.89 12.04 6.53
CA ASP A 53 -1.17 13.21 7.38
C ASP A 53 -1.15 14.53 6.60
N VAL A 54 -0.52 14.54 5.43
CA VAL A 54 -0.40 15.74 4.59
C VAL A 54 -0.47 15.37 3.10
N ASP A 55 -0.72 16.38 2.26
CA ASP A 55 -0.80 16.22 0.80
C ASP A 55 0.52 15.68 0.22
N PRO A 56 0.51 14.52 -0.46
CA PRO A 56 1.72 13.98 -1.08
C PRO A 56 2.12 14.77 -2.34
N PRO A 57 3.42 14.74 -2.71
CA PRO A 57 3.88 15.36 -3.96
C PRO A 57 3.24 14.69 -5.19
N ARG A 58 2.76 15.51 -6.12
CA ARG A 58 2.03 15.05 -7.32
C ARG A 58 2.94 14.33 -8.33
N ASP A 59 4.21 14.67 -8.35
CA ASP A 59 5.23 13.97 -9.15
C ASP A 59 5.85 12.78 -8.40
N GLY A 60 5.43 12.55 -7.16
CA GLY A 60 5.95 11.50 -6.31
C GLY A 60 5.40 10.11 -6.55
N ARG A 61 5.93 9.18 -5.75
CA ARG A 61 5.59 7.76 -5.79
C ARG A 61 5.36 7.22 -4.39
N LEU A 62 4.41 6.30 -4.29
CA LEU A 62 4.32 5.38 -3.16
C LEU A 62 5.06 4.10 -3.55
N VAL A 63 5.99 3.67 -2.71
CA VAL A 63 6.81 2.48 -2.94
C VAL A 63 6.51 1.49 -1.84
N LEU A 64 6.11 0.29 -2.21
CA LEU A 64 5.95 -0.84 -1.31
C LEU A 64 7.05 -1.86 -1.59
N GLU A 65 7.82 -2.19 -0.57
CA GLU A 65 8.82 -3.25 -0.61
C GLU A 65 8.43 -4.39 0.32
N ILE A 66 8.60 -5.63 -0.14
CA ILE A 66 8.14 -6.84 0.53
C ILE A 66 9.23 -7.89 0.56
N VAL A 67 9.50 -8.47 1.73
CA VAL A 67 10.28 -9.70 1.86
C VAL A 67 9.31 -10.87 1.94
N ARG A 68 9.33 -11.76 0.93
CA ARG A 68 8.43 -12.93 0.89
C ARG A 68 8.96 -14.14 1.66
N THR A 69 10.25 -14.42 1.49
CA THR A 69 10.95 -15.54 2.12
C THR A 69 12.21 -15.01 2.80
N GLU A 70 12.66 -15.69 3.85
CA GLU A 70 13.93 -15.34 4.50
C GLU A 70 15.06 -15.38 3.47
N GLU A 71 16.07 -14.52 3.68
CA GLU A 71 17.27 -14.43 2.84
C GLU A 71 17.01 -14.03 1.36
N SER A 72 15.79 -13.60 1.01
CA SER A 72 15.47 -13.06 -0.31
C SER A 72 15.59 -11.54 -0.36
N ALA A 73 15.99 -11.01 -1.52
CA ALA A 73 15.94 -9.58 -1.77
C ALA A 73 14.48 -9.09 -1.75
N PRO A 74 14.20 -7.88 -1.23
CA PRO A 74 12.85 -7.34 -1.24
C PRO A 74 12.30 -7.16 -2.67
N GLU A 75 11.06 -7.60 -2.88
CA GLU A 75 10.27 -7.26 -4.05
C GLU A 75 9.75 -5.83 -3.95
N ARG A 76 9.78 -5.08 -5.05
CA ARG A 76 9.41 -3.66 -5.06
C ARG A 76 8.22 -3.40 -6.00
N TYR A 77 7.27 -2.61 -5.50
CA TYR A 77 6.07 -2.17 -6.21
C TYR A 77 5.98 -0.65 -6.15
N ASP A 78 5.93 0.01 -7.30
CA ASP A 78 5.87 1.48 -7.42
C ASP A 78 4.48 1.92 -7.89
N PHE A 79 3.86 2.86 -7.16
CA PHE A 79 2.57 3.44 -7.47
C PHE A 79 2.68 4.95 -7.67
N SER A 80 2.18 5.44 -8.81
CA SER A 80 2.22 6.87 -9.14
C SER A 80 1.19 7.66 -8.34
N LEU A 81 1.58 8.81 -7.79
CA LEU A 81 0.69 9.71 -7.04
C LEU A 81 0.13 10.86 -7.91
N LYS A 82 0.46 10.86 -9.21
CA LYS A 82 0.09 11.92 -10.15
C LYS A 82 -1.42 12.10 -10.31
N LEU A 83 -2.16 11.01 -10.25
CA LEU A 83 -3.60 10.98 -10.53
C LEU A 83 -4.46 10.93 -9.26
N LEU A 84 -3.87 11.16 -8.08
CA LEU A 84 -4.67 11.27 -6.86
C LEU A 84 -5.65 12.45 -6.98
N PRO A 85 -6.84 12.39 -6.35
CA PRO A 85 -7.71 13.54 -6.20
C PRO A 85 -7.07 14.62 -5.31
N LYS A 86 -7.80 15.72 -5.09
CA LYS A 86 -7.37 16.78 -4.17
C LYS A 86 -7.39 16.26 -2.72
N PHE A 87 -6.37 16.60 -1.93
CA PHE A 87 -6.32 16.28 -0.52
C PHE A 87 -7.31 17.16 0.29
N PRO A 88 -7.91 16.65 1.40
CA PRO A 88 -7.78 15.30 1.93
C PRO A 88 -8.65 14.28 1.18
N PHE A 89 -8.12 13.07 1.05
CA PHE A 89 -8.87 11.87 0.68
C PHE A 89 -8.84 10.86 1.84
N GLY A 90 -9.47 9.69 1.64
CA GLY A 90 -9.51 8.60 2.60
C GLY A 90 -8.14 7.93 2.80
N GLU A 91 -8.10 6.61 2.67
CA GLU A 91 -6.85 5.84 2.70
C GLU A 91 -6.32 5.59 1.28
N LEU A 92 -4.99 5.52 1.13
CA LEU A 92 -4.41 4.78 0.01
C LEU A 92 -4.47 3.31 0.37
N VAL A 93 -5.06 2.49 -0.50
CA VAL A 93 -5.27 1.07 -0.26
C VAL A 93 -4.50 0.29 -1.32
N VAL A 94 -3.35 -0.27 -0.94
CA VAL A 94 -2.48 -1.02 -1.84
C VAL A 94 -2.71 -2.52 -1.63
N GLY A 95 -3.19 -3.21 -2.67
CA GLY A 95 -3.42 -4.65 -2.67
C GLY A 95 -2.37 -5.40 -3.49
N LEU A 96 -1.67 -6.33 -2.84
CA LEU A 96 -1.00 -7.44 -3.54
C LEU A 96 -2.07 -8.48 -3.87
N THR A 97 -2.45 -8.56 -5.14
CA THR A 97 -3.61 -9.36 -5.58
C THR A 97 -3.20 -10.42 -6.61
N GLY A 98 -4.08 -11.41 -6.83
CA GLY A 98 -3.82 -12.48 -7.79
C GLY A 98 -2.55 -13.26 -7.45
N LYS A 99 -1.64 -13.38 -8.42
CA LYS A 99 -0.36 -14.09 -8.23
C LYS A 99 0.53 -13.45 -7.15
N ASP A 100 0.41 -12.15 -6.93
CA ASP A 100 1.25 -11.41 -5.97
C ASP A 100 0.71 -11.52 -4.54
N ALA A 101 -0.54 -11.98 -4.37
CA ALA A 101 -1.16 -12.18 -3.06
C ALA A 101 -0.55 -13.32 -2.23
N GLY A 102 0.33 -14.12 -2.84
CA GLY A 102 0.80 -15.38 -2.25
C GLY A 102 -0.29 -16.45 -2.14
N LEU A 103 0.13 -17.69 -1.94
CA LEU A 103 -0.78 -18.83 -1.83
C LEU A 103 -1.33 -18.99 -0.41
N GLY A 104 -2.53 -19.57 -0.27
CA GLY A 104 -3.06 -19.99 1.03
C GLY A 104 -3.28 -18.83 2.00
N ARG A 105 -2.67 -18.88 3.20
CA ARG A 105 -2.73 -17.82 4.22
C ARG A 105 -1.41 -17.03 4.30
N TRP A 106 -0.66 -16.97 3.20
CA TRP A 106 0.62 -16.26 3.18
C TRP A 106 0.48 -14.79 3.60
N THR A 107 1.49 -14.33 4.33
CA THR A 107 1.70 -12.94 4.72
C THR A 107 3.18 -12.59 4.51
N PRO A 108 3.51 -11.33 4.18
CA PRO A 108 4.90 -10.91 4.06
C PRO A 108 5.65 -11.08 5.38
N ILE A 109 6.92 -11.50 5.32
CA ILE A 109 7.80 -11.61 6.50
C ILE A 109 8.14 -10.21 7.01
N ALA A 110 8.52 -9.33 6.07
CA ALA A 110 8.76 -7.93 6.35
C ALA A 110 8.23 -7.07 5.20
N TRP A 111 7.90 -5.82 5.51
CA TRP A 111 7.50 -4.82 4.53
C TRP A 111 8.01 -3.44 4.91
N ARG A 112 8.23 -2.61 3.91
CA ARG A 112 8.46 -1.16 4.03
C ARG A 112 7.60 -0.42 3.02
N LEU A 113 7.06 0.70 3.44
CA LEU A 113 6.27 1.58 2.60
C LEU A 113 6.85 3.00 2.68
N SER A 114 7.16 3.58 1.53
CA SER A 114 7.83 4.88 1.44
C SER A 114 7.11 5.81 0.48
N VAL A 115 7.01 7.09 0.83
CA VAL A 115 6.59 8.17 -0.07
C VAL A 115 7.84 8.87 -0.57
N LEU A 116 8.03 8.88 -1.89
CA LEU A 116 9.16 9.53 -2.56
C LEU A 116 8.68 10.76 -3.35
N ASP A 117 9.52 11.78 -3.47
CA ASP A 117 9.29 12.87 -4.42
C ASP A 117 9.63 12.47 -5.87
N GLY A 118 9.42 13.37 -6.82
CA GLY A 118 9.75 13.16 -8.24
C GLY A 118 11.24 12.94 -8.52
N GLN A 119 12.13 13.24 -7.57
CA GLN A 119 13.57 12.99 -7.68
C GLN A 119 14.00 11.68 -7.01
N GLY A 120 13.06 10.97 -6.36
CA GLY A 120 13.32 9.71 -5.67
C GLY A 120 13.79 9.88 -4.22
N LYS A 121 13.77 11.09 -3.66
CA LYS A 121 14.08 11.30 -2.25
C LYS A 121 12.93 10.78 -1.39
N VAL A 122 13.27 9.97 -0.38
CA VAL A 122 12.29 9.51 0.61
C VAL A 122 11.86 10.69 1.48
N LEU A 123 10.56 10.97 1.47
CA LEU A 123 9.94 12.02 2.27
C LEU A 123 9.30 11.48 3.56
N ALA A 124 8.82 10.23 3.50
CA ALA A 124 8.22 9.51 4.62
C ALA A 124 8.43 8.01 4.44
N SER A 125 8.53 7.26 5.52
CA SER A 125 8.52 5.80 5.48
C SER A 125 7.92 5.20 6.74
N GLU A 126 7.21 4.09 6.57
CA GLU A 126 6.75 3.20 7.65
C GLU A 126 7.10 1.75 7.29
N HIS A 127 7.24 0.88 8.28
CA HIS A 127 7.66 -0.49 8.05
C HIS A 127 7.19 -1.47 9.13
N SER A 128 7.20 -2.75 8.79
CA SER A 128 7.02 -3.83 9.77
C SER A 128 8.18 -3.88 10.76
N PHE A 129 7.94 -4.49 11.92
CA PHE A 129 8.98 -4.73 12.93
C PHE A 129 10.21 -5.47 12.39
N LEU A 130 10.02 -6.50 11.56
CA LEU A 130 11.11 -7.33 11.02
C LEU A 130 11.92 -6.65 9.91
N TRP A 131 11.51 -5.48 9.42
CA TRP A 131 12.29 -4.74 8.43
C TRP A 131 13.55 -4.10 9.03
N GLY A 132 13.52 -3.78 10.33
CA GLY A 132 14.58 -3.07 11.03
C GLY A 132 14.00 -2.10 12.07
N THR A 133 14.89 -1.43 12.78
CA THR A 133 14.53 -0.33 13.69
C THR A 133 14.60 1.00 12.95
N ARG A 134 13.90 2.03 13.46
CA ARG A 134 13.85 3.37 12.84
C ARG A 134 15.24 3.98 12.58
N ILE A 135 16.25 3.59 13.36
CA ILE A 135 17.64 4.06 13.30
C ILE A 135 18.37 3.51 12.06
N ASP A 136 17.99 2.32 11.59
CA ASP A 136 18.64 1.67 10.45
C ASP A 136 18.39 2.41 9.11
N LEU A 137 17.43 3.34 9.10
CA LEU A 137 17.00 4.10 7.91
C LEU A 137 17.58 5.52 7.83
N GLU A 138 18.16 6.06 8.92
CA GLU A 138 18.80 7.39 8.92
C GLU A 138 20.30 7.33 8.59
N THR A 139 20.88 6.14 8.53
CA THR A 139 22.33 5.94 8.42
C THR A 139 22.79 5.41 7.05
N LYS A 140 22.01 5.62 5.98
CA LYS A 140 22.40 5.17 4.64
C LYS A 140 22.20 6.23 3.55
#